data_AF-A0A8D8TS29-F1
#
_entry.id   AF-A0A8D8TS29-F1
#
_cell.length_a   1.000
_cell.length_b   1.000
_cell.length_c   1.000
_cell.angle_alpha   90.00
_cell.angle_beta   90.00
_cell.angle_gamma   90.00
#
_symmetry.space_group_name_H-M   'P 1'
#
loop_
_entity.id
_entity.type
_entity.pdbx_description
1 polymer ?
#
loop_
_entity_poly.entity_id
_entity_poly.type
_entity_poly.pdbx_seq_one_letter_code
_entity_poly.pdbx_strand_id
1 'polypeptide(L)'
;KNVPNGKIRLSSLISDNSDVLLIITTLAVLFLTLVFLFFKFRKATQKVVLLSGLSLSGKTLLFARLVYSKYFESCTSLKENVGSFTHDKKQIKIVDLPGEDRLRGKYFDKYKGSAKGIVYVLDSATVQKSLRDVAESLYVILADSQVQSSRVKILVCCNKQDQTLAKSSTVVKTLLQKELNLVRRTKSNQLDDTEDVSASRTILGDPDKEFEFNDLYNQVSFCDTMGLNGTEDYDVEPLQDWMATL
;
A
#
# COMPACT_ATOMS: atom_id res chain seq x y z
N LYS A 1 12.50 88.58 -10.21
CA LYS A 1 11.54 87.98 -9.26
C LYS A 1 10.45 87.29 -10.06
N ASN A 2 10.39 85.96 -10.05
CA ASN A 2 9.18 85.18 -9.75
C ASN A 2 9.47 83.69 -9.97
N VAL A 3 9.42 82.97 -8.84
CA VAL A 3 9.70 81.56 -8.65
C VAL A 3 8.53 80.72 -9.20
N PRO A 4 8.76 79.58 -9.86
CA PRO A 4 7.67 78.70 -10.30
C PRO A 4 7.05 77.99 -9.10
N ASN A 5 5.74 78.20 -8.91
CA ASN A 5 4.95 77.52 -7.88
C ASN A 5 4.72 76.04 -8.27
N GLY A 6 5.62 75.17 -7.82
CA GLY A 6 5.42 73.72 -7.82
C GLY A 6 4.42 73.30 -6.75
N LYS A 7 3.12 73.32 -7.06
CA LYS A 7 2.14 72.57 -6.26
C LYS A 7 2.22 71.10 -6.65
N ILE A 8 3.07 70.34 -5.95
CA ILE A 8 3.03 68.89 -5.99
C ILE A 8 1.64 68.46 -5.53
N ARG A 9 0.86 67.85 -6.43
CA ARG A 9 -0.51 67.43 -6.14
C ARG A 9 -0.46 66.27 -5.14
N LEU A 10 -0.83 66.53 -3.89
CA LEU A 10 -0.93 65.52 -2.82
C LEU A 10 -1.78 64.30 -3.22
N SER A 11 -2.73 64.49 -4.15
CA SER A 11 -3.59 63.43 -4.69
C SER A 11 -2.85 62.33 -5.45
N SER A 12 -1.72 62.62 -6.12
CA SER A 12 -0.94 61.60 -6.84
C SER A 12 -0.06 60.77 -5.91
N LEU A 13 0.40 61.35 -4.80
CA LEU A 13 1.12 60.62 -3.75
C LEU A 13 0.18 59.73 -2.91
N ILE A 14 -1.09 60.12 -2.77
CA ILE A 14 -2.10 59.32 -2.06
C ILE A 14 -2.62 58.18 -2.95
N SER A 15 -2.78 58.39 -4.27
CA SER A 15 -3.18 57.32 -5.21
C SER A 15 -2.13 56.22 -5.31
N ASP A 16 -0.85 56.58 -5.39
CA ASP A 16 0.24 55.61 -5.48
C ASP A 16 0.29 54.72 -4.21
N ASN A 17 0.03 55.29 -3.03
CA ASN A 17 -0.01 54.52 -1.79
C ASN A 17 -1.28 53.67 -1.65
N SER A 18 -2.44 54.15 -2.11
CA SER A 18 -3.68 53.34 -2.09
C SER A 18 -3.64 52.19 -3.07
N ASP A 19 -3.06 52.39 -4.26
CA ASP A 19 -2.96 51.35 -5.28
C ASP A 19 -1.93 50.28 -4.87
N VAL A 20 -0.80 50.69 -4.30
CA VAL A 20 0.17 49.76 -3.69
C VAL A 20 -0.46 48.99 -2.52
N LEU A 21 -1.27 49.63 -1.68
CA LEU A 21 -1.97 48.95 -0.58
C LEU A 21 -3.01 47.94 -1.09
N LEU A 22 -3.72 48.24 -2.18
CA LEU A 22 -4.67 47.32 -2.82
C LEU A 22 -3.96 46.11 -3.42
N ILE A 23 -2.80 46.30 -4.04
CA ILE A 23 -1.98 45.20 -4.58
C ILE A 23 -1.44 44.31 -3.44
N ILE A 24 -0.94 44.90 -2.35
CA ILE A 24 -0.44 44.14 -1.20
C ILE A 24 -1.58 43.34 -0.54
N THR A 25 -2.75 43.94 -0.37
CA THR A 25 -3.90 43.26 0.27
C THR A 25 -4.45 42.13 -0.61
N THR A 26 -4.54 42.31 -1.92
CA THR A 26 -4.97 41.25 -2.85
C THR A 26 -3.98 40.09 -2.90
N LEU A 27 -2.67 40.36 -2.91
CA LEU A 27 -1.64 39.32 -2.83
C LEU A 27 -1.68 38.57 -1.49
N ALA A 28 -1.90 39.28 -0.38
CA ALA A 28 -2.04 38.65 0.94
C ALA A 28 -3.28 37.73 1.02
N VAL A 29 -4.41 38.15 0.45
CA VAL A 29 -5.63 37.33 0.38
C VAL A 29 -5.42 36.11 -0.53
N LEU A 30 -4.76 36.28 -1.69
CA LEU A 30 -4.43 35.16 -2.57
C LEU A 30 -3.48 34.16 -1.89
N PHE A 31 -2.45 34.65 -1.20
CA PHE A 31 -1.53 33.81 -0.46
C PHE A 31 -2.24 33.05 0.67
N LEU A 32 -3.07 33.72 1.47
CA LEU A 32 -3.84 33.09 2.55
C LEU A 32 -4.84 32.07 2.02
N THR A 33 -5.49 32.32 0.88
CA THR A 33 -6.41 31.36 0.26
C THR A 33 -5.67 30.14 -0.31
N LEU A 34 -4.50 30.33 -0.94
CA LEU A 34 -3.64 29.22 -1.38
C LEU A 34 -3.12 28.39 -0.21
N VAL A 35 -2.69 29.05 0.88
CA VAL A 35 -2.25 28.38 2.11
C VAL A 35 -3.40 27.62 2.76
N PHE A 36 -4.59 28.21 2.85
CA PHE A 36 -5.79 27.56 3.36
C PHE A 36 -6.19 26.34 2.52
N LEU A 37 -6.17 26.47 1.19
CA LEU A 37 -6.39 25.34 0.28
C LEU A 37 -5.33 24.26 0.49
N PHE A 38 -4.05 24.63 0.57
CA PHE A 38 -2.95 23.71 0.82
C PHE A 38 -3.11 22.93 2.14
N PHE A 39 -3.50 23.61 3.23
CA PHE A 39 -3.81 22.95 4.51
C PHE A 39 -5.08 22.10 4.45
N LYS A 40 -6.11 22.52 3.69
CA LYS A 40 -7.35 21.74 3.51
C LYS A 40 -7.13 20.50 2.64
N PHE A 41 -6.16 20.54 1.72
CA PHE A 41 -5.72 19.39 0.93
C PHE A 41 -4.76 18.47 1.69
N ARG A 42 -4.14 18.93 2.77
CA ARG A 42 -3.41 18.07 3.73
C ARG A 42 -4.40 17.30 4.62
N LYS A 43 -5.15 16.37 4.04
CA LYS A 43 -5.79 15.32 4.83
C LYS A 43 -4.70 14.50 5.50
N ALA A 44 -4.77 14.33 6.82
CA ALA A 44 -3.94 13.36 7.52
C ALA A 44 -4.17 11.98 6.88
N THR A 45 -3.18 11.48 6.15
CA THR A 45 -3.28 10.17 5.52
C THR A 45 -3.21 9.11 6.61
N GLN A 46 -4.37 8.58 7.01
CA GLN A 46 -4.42 7.39 7.84
C GLN A 46 -3.65 6.27 7.10
N LYS A 47 -2.72 5.61 7.79
CA LYS A 47 -1.95 4.51 7.21
C LYS A 47 -2.89 3.33 7.01
N VAL A 48 -3.15 2.98 5.76
CA VAL A 48 -3.99 1.82 5.40
C VAL A 48 -3.09 0.64 5.07
N VAL A 49 -3.34 -0.49 5.72
CA VAL A 49 -2.72 -1.78 5.46
C VAL A 49 -3.76 -2.74 4.92
N LEU A 50 -3.46 -3.35 3.77
CA LEU A 50 -4.34 -4.35 3.16
C LEU A 50 -3.85 -5.74 3.53
N LEU A 51 -4.76 -6.60 4.01
CA LEU A 51 -4.50 -8.03 4.10
C LEU A 51 -5.03 -8.69 2.82
N SER A 52 -4.12 -9.26 2.04
CA SER A 52 -4.40 -9.93 0.77
C SER A 52 -3.81 -11.35 0.76
N GLY A 53 -4.18 -12.17 -0.21
CA GLY A 53 -3.77 -13.57 -0.32
C GLY A 53 -4.93 -14.51 -0.60
N LEU A 54 -4.62 -15.76 -0.96
CA LEU A 54 -5.60 -16.77 -1.36
C LEU A 54 -6.61 -17.08 -0.24
N SER A 55 -7.77 -17.62 -0.61
CA SER A 55 -8.74 -18.17 0.35
C SER A 55 -8.06 -19.16 1.30
N LEU A 56 -8.55 -19.21 2.55
CA LEU A 56 -8.03 -20.10 3.61
C LEU A 56 -6.59 -19.84 4.09
N SER A 57 -5.89 -18.79 3.63
CA SER A 57 -4.56 -18.45 4.16
C SER A 57 -4.56 -17.91 5.60
N GLY A 58 -5.73 -17.56 6.14
CA GLY A 58 -5.91 -17.07 7.51
C GLY A 58 -5.94 -15.54 7.67
N LYS A 59 -6.17 -14.79 6.59
CA LYS A 59 -6.29 -13.31 6.61
C LYS A 59 -7.29 -12.81 7.65
N THR A 60 -8.52 -13.33 7.62
CA THR A 60 -9.59 -12.90 8.54
C THR A 60 -9.31 -13.27 9.99
N LEU A 61 -8.63 -14.40 10.22
CA LEU A 61 -8.19 -14.77 11.56
C LEU A 61 -7.10 -13.82 12.07
N LEU A 62 -6.10 -13.48 11.25
CA LEU A 62 -5.10 -12.46 11.60
C LEU A 62 -5.75 -11.09 11.82
N PHE A 63 -6.71 -10.69 10.99
CA PHE A 63 -7.50 -9.47 11.17
C PHE A 63 -8.18 -9.45 12.54
N ALA A 64 -8.86 -10.55 12.90
CA ALA A 64 -9.53 -10.68 14.20
C ALA A 64 -8.55 -10.55 15.37
N ARG A 65 -7.38 -11.17 15.28
CA ARG A 65 -6.31 -11.06 16.28
C ARG A 65 -5.80 -9.62 16.41
N LEU A 66 -5.52 -8.96 15.29
CA LEU A 66 -4.98 -7.60 15.29
C LEU A 66 -5.99 -6.56 15.78
N VAL A 67 -7.26 -6.67 15.39
CA VAL A 67 -8.26 -5.64 15.64
C VAL A 67 -9.00 -5.86 16.96
N TYR A 68 -9.26 -7.10 17.32
CA TYR A 68 -10.10 -7.44 18.47
C TYR A 68 -9.37 -8.22 19.58
N SER A 69 -8.10 -8.60 19.35
CA SER A 69 -7.33 -9.48 20.26
C SER A 69 -8.09 -10.77 20.60
N LYS A 70 -8.92 -11.26 19.67
CA LYS A 70 -9.81 -12.40 19.86
C LYS A 70 -9.68 -13.40 18.72
N TYR A 71 -9.90 -14.66 19.07
CA TYR A 71 -10.16 -15.71 18.10
C TYR A 71 -11.62 -15.68 17.68
N PHE A 72 -11.86 -15.78 16.38
CA PHE A 72 -13.18 -16.08 15.81
C PHE A 72 -13.03 -17.15 14.76
N GLU A 73 -13.93 -18.13 14.76
CA GLU A 73 -14.04 -19.05 13.63
C GLU A 73 -14.43 -18.24 12.39
N SER A 74 -13.60 -18.32 11.35
CA SER A 74 -13.78 -17.53 10.13
C SER A 74 -14.29 -18.39 8.98
N CYS A 75 -15.33 -17.91 8.30
CA CYS A 75 -15.77 -18.43 7.01
C CYS A 75 -15.17 -17.61 5.85
N THR A 76 -15.35 -18.08 4.61
CA THR A 76 -14.94 -17.34 3.40
C THR A 76 -15.56 -15.95 3.36
N SER A 77 -14.73 -14.91 3.34
CA SER A 77 -15.16 -13.51 3.30
C SER A 77 -15.77 -13.16 1.95
N LEU A 78 -17.02 -12.70 1.94
CA LEU A 78 -17.71 -12.22 0.74
C LEU A 78 -17.58 -10.70 0.54
N LYS A 79 -17.11 -10.00 1.58
CA LYS A 79 -16.93 -8.55 1.65
C LYS A 79 -15.66 -8.23 2.46
N GLU A 80 -15.13 -7.03 2.28
CA GLU A 80 -14.03 -6.54 3.09
C GLU A 80 -14.39 -6.37 4.58
N ASN A 81 -13.47 -6.70 5.48
CA ASN A 81 -13.53 -6.28 6.88
C ASN A 81 -12.63 -5.06 7.06
N VAL A 82 -13.10 -4.08 7.84
CA VAL A 82 -12.35 -2.84 8.10
C VAL A 82 -12.26 -2.63 9.60
N GLY A 83 -11.03 -2.51 10.08
CA GLY A 83 -10.72 -2.32 11.49
C GLY A 83 -9.59 -1.32 11.69
N SER A 84 -9.32 -0.97 12.93
CA SER A 84 -8.16 -0.17 13.29
C SER A 84 -7.39 -0.87 14.39
N PHE A 85 -6.09 -0.92 14.22
CA PHE A 85 -5.12 -1.46 15.17
C PHE A 85 -4.30 -0.28 15.70
N THR A 86 -4.07 -0.23 17.00
CA THR A 86 -3.23 0.80 17.61
C THR A 86 -2.01 0.12 18.20
N HIS A 87 -0.83 0.54 17.74
CA HIS A 87 0.46 0.09 18.26
C HIS A 87 1.33 1.32 18.51
N ASP A 88 1.92 1.43 19.70
CA ASP A 88 2.76 2.57 20.09
C ASP A 88 2.16 3.94 19.75
N LYS A 89 0.88 4.13 20.08
CA LYS A 89 0.08 5.36 19.82
C LYS A 89 -0.12 5.70 18.34
N LYS A 90 0.33 4.84 17.41
CA LYS A 90 0.02 4.94 15.98
C LYS A 90 -1.22 4.12 15.67
N GLN A 91 -2.25 4.78 15.15
CA GLN A 91 -3.44 4.10 14.65
C GLN A 91 -3.25 3.73 13.17
N ILE A 92 -3.37 2.44 12.88
CA ILE A 92 -3.25 1.86 11.54
C ILE A 92 -4.60 1.26 11.16
N LYS A 93 -5.11 1.66 10.00
CA LYS A 93 -6.35 1.08 9.45
C LYS A 93 -6.00 -0.21 8.74
N ILE A 94 -6.67 -1.30 9.11
CA ILE A 94 -6.49 -2.61 8.49
C ILE A 94 -7.73 -2.91 7.66
N VAL A 95 -7.52 -3.36 6.42
CA VAL A 95 -8.58 -3.81 5.52
C VAL A 95 -8.28 -5.25 5.11
N ASP A 96 -9.10 -6.19 5.58
CA ASP A 96 -9.07 -7.60 5.17
C ASP A 96 -9.84 -7.76 3.87
N LEU A 97 -9.15 -8.22 2.81
CA LEU A 97 -9.73 -8.39 1.49
C LEU A 97 -10.20 -9.84 1.28
N PRO A 98 -11.34 -10.06 0.60
CA PRO A 98 -11.75 -11.38 0.16
C PRO A 98 -10.64 -12.12 -0.62
N GLY A 99 -10.39 -13.37 -0.22
CA GLY A 99 -9.38 -14.22 -0.86
C GLY A 99 -9.86 -14.92 -2.13
N GLU A 100 -11.17 -14.94 -2.38
CA GLU A 100 -11.79 -15.64 -3.50
C GLU A 100 -11.39 -15.00 -4.83
N ASP A 101 -10.97 -15.79 -5.82
CA ASP A 101 -10.40 -15.32 -7.09
C ASP A 101 -11.28 -14.26 -7.77
N ARG A 102 -12.60 -14.51 -7.82
CA ARG A 102 -13.57 -13.61 -8.47
C ARG A 102 -13.72 -12.26 -7.76
N LEU A 103 -13.43 -12.19 -6.46
CA LEU A 103 -13.60 -10.99 -5.63
C LEU A 103 -12.28 -10.25 -5.41
N ARG A 104 -11.15 -10.97 -5.40
CA ARG A 104 -9.83 -10.46 -5.02
C ARG A 104 -9.44 -9.21 -5.81
N GLY A 105 -9.54 -9.25 -7.15
CA GLY A 105 -9.22 -8.11 -8.02
C GLY A 105 -10.08 -6.87 -7.73
N LYS A 106 -11.41 -7.04 -7.67
CA LYS A 106 -12.37 -5.95 -7.38
C LYS A 106 -12.06 -5.23 -6.08
N TYR A 107 -11.78 -5.98 -5.01
CA TYR A 107 -11.50 -5.40 -3.71
C TYR A 107 -10.09 -4.81 -3.62
N PHE A 108 -9.11 -5.44 -4.26
CA PHE A 108 -7.78 -4.88 -4.37
C PHE A 108 -7.80 -3.51 -5.08
N ASP A 109 -8.45 -3.42 -6.24
CA ASP A 109 -8.59 -2.16 -7.00
C ASP A 109 -9.30 -1.07 -6.21
N LYS A 110 -10.30 -1.44 -5.39
CA LYS A 110 -11.03 -0.51 -4.53
C LYS A 110 -10.13 0.16 -3.48
N TYR A 111 -9.10 -0.53 -2.97
CA TYR A 111 -8.32 -0.07 -1.82
C TYR A 111 -6.86 0.28 -2.12
N LYS A 112 -6.27 -0.24 -3.20
CA LYS A 112 -4.83 -0.12 -3.50
C LYS A 112 -4.32 1.32 -3.50
N GLY A 113 -5.11 2.29 -3.96
CA GLY A 113 -4.69 3.70 -4.00
C GLY A 113 -4.57 4.40 -2.65
N SER A 114 -5.09 3.80 -1.59
CA SER A 114 -4.92 4.30 -0.22
C SER A 114 -3.85 3.54 0.58
N ALA A 115 -3.34 2.43 0.04
CA ALA A 115 -2.46 1.52 0.75
C ALA A 115 -1.07 2.13 1.00
N LYS A 116 -0.59 1.98 2.23
CA LYS A 116 0.81 2.25 2.61
C LYS A 116 1.59 0.97 2.85
N GLY A 117 0.89 -0.09 3.24
CA GLY A 117 1.43 -1.44 3.33
C GLY A 117 0.46 -2.47 2.77
N ILE A 118 1.00 -3.55 2.21
CA ILE A 118 0.23 -4.75 1.84
C ILE A 118 0.86 -5.94 2.56
N VAL A 119 0.04 -6.67 3.32
CA VAL A 119 0.41 -7.93 3.93
C VAL A 119 -0.20 -9.03 3.08
N TYR A 120 0.66 -9.77 2.38
CA TYR A 120 0.26 -10.91 1.59
C TYR A 120 0.38 -12.19 2.43
N VAL A 121 -0.76 -12.69 2.90
CA VAL A 121 -0.86 -13.84 3.79
C VAL A 121 -0.99 -15.12 2.96
N LEU A 122 -0.11 -16.08 3.23
CA LEU A 122 -0.14 -17.42 2.65
C LEU A 122 -0.19 -18.50 3.73
N ASP A 123 -0.70 -19.67 3.35
CA ASP A 123 -0.67 -20.87 4.19
C ASP A 123 0.66 -21.59 3.98
N SER A 124 1.54 -21.53 4.98
CA SER A 124 2.90 -22.08 4.88
C SER A 124 2.92 -23.61 4.88
N ALA A 125 1.88 -24.26 5.40
CA ALA A 125 1.79 -25.70 5.47
C ALA A 125 1.39 -26.31 4.12
N THR A 126 0.62 -25.57 3.32
CA THR A 126 0.14 -26.01 2.01
C THR A 126 0.84 -25.30 0.84
N VAL A 127 1.75 -24.37 1.11
CA VAL A 127 2.42 -23.51 0.11
C VAL A 127 3.04 -24.29 -1.06
N GLN A 128 3.57 -25.50 -0.84
CA GLN A 128 4.15 -26.28 -1.94
C GLN A 128 3.10 -26.71 -2.98
N LYS A 129 1.87 -26.99 -2.54
CA LYS A 129 0.77 -27.41 -3.43
C LYS A 129 0.16 -26.22 -4.16
N SER A 130 0.11 -25.06 -3.50
CA SER A 130 -0.50 -23.83 -4.01
C SER A 130 0.53 -22.82 -4.54
N LEU A 131 1.81 -23.20 -4.68
CA LEU A 131 2.90 -22.27 -4.96
C LEU A 131 2.65 -21.42 -6.20
N ARG A 132 2.15 -22.05 -7.27
CA ARG A 132 1.81 -21.39 -8.52
C ARG A 132 0.71 -20.36 -8.33
N ASP A 133 -0.42 -20.73 -7.72
CA ASP A 133 -1.55 -19.82 -7.48
C ASP A 133 -1.13 -18.64 -6.57
N VAL A 134 -0.32 -18.94 -5.55
CA VAL A 134 0.25 -17.94 -4.63
C VAL A 134 1.15 -16.97 -5.40
N ALA A 135 2.02 -17.46 -6.28
CA ALA A 135 2.94 -16.65 -7.08
C ALA A 135 2.20 -15.83 -8.15
N GLU A 136 1.22 -16.40 -8.85
CA GLU A 136 0.40 -15.70 -9.84
C GLU A 136 -0.39 -14.55 -9.18
N SER A 137 -1.04 -14.82 -8.04
CA SER A 137 -1.76 -13.81 -7.28
C SER A 137 -0.84 -12.73 -6.70
N LEU A 138 0.34 -13.09 -6.20
CA LEU A 138 1.33 -12.13 -5.72
C LEU A 138 1.90 -11.28 -6.87
N TYR A 139 2.14 -11.87 -8.04
CA TYR A 139 2.61 -11.17 -9.24
C TYR A 139 1.65 -10.03 -9.63
N VAL A 140 0.34 -10.25 -9.58
CA VAL A 140 -0.66 -9.20 -9.86
C VAL A 140 -0.50 -8.00 -8.93
N ILE A 141 -0.18 -8.22 -7.64
CA ILE A 141 0.05 -7.13 -6.68
C ILE A 141 1.38 -6.43 -6.96
N LEU A 142 2.45 -7.20 -7.20
CA LEU A 142 3.79 -6.66 -7.41
C LEU A 142 3.91 -5.91 -8.74
N ALA A 143 3.20 -6.34 -9.78
CA ALA A 143 3.18 -5.72 -11.10
C ALA A 143 2.15 -4.58 -11.22
N ASP A 144 1.37 -4.30 -10.17
CA ASP A 144 0.41 -3.21 -10.21
C ASP A 144 1.12 -1.84 -10.25
N SER A 145 0.80 -1.06 -11.28
CA SER A 145 1.44 0.25 -11.52
C SER A 145 1.30 1.22 -10.35
N GLN A 146 0.17 1.20 -9.64
CA GLN A 146 -0.09 2.09 -8.51
C GLN A 146 0.66 1.64 -7.25
N VAL A 147 0.78 0.33 -7.02
CA VAL A 147 1.64 -0.24 -5.97
C VAL A 147 3.09 0.17 -6.18
N GLN A 148 3.60 0.08 -7.42
CA GLN A 148 4.97 0.45 -7.74
C GLN A 148 5.21 1.95 -7.64
N SER A 149 4.36 2.77 -8.27
CA SER A 149 4.51 4.24 -8.27
C SER A 149 4.43 4.82 -6.87
N SER A 150 3.60 4.22 -5.99
CA SER A 150 3.42 4.67 -4.61
C SER A 150 4.44 4.07 -3.63
N ARG A 151 5.36 3.21 -4.12
CA ARG A 151 6.39 2.52 -3.31
C ARG A 151 5.80 1.84 -2.06
N VAL A 152 4.62 1.22 -2.22
CA VAL A 152 3.93 0.53 -1.12
C VAL A 152 4.84 -0.57 -0.55
N LYS A 153 5.01 -0.61 0.78
CA LYS A 153 5.78 -1.70 1.41
C LYS A 153 4.97 -2.99 1.41
N ILE A 154 5.63 -4.12 1.17
CA ILE A 154 4.96 -5.42 1.07
C ILE A 154 5.59 -6.39 2.08
N LEU A 155 4.74 -7.07 2.83
CA LEU A 155 5.13 -8.15 3.74
C LEU A 155 4.51 -9.45 3.26
N VAL A 156 5.32 -10.44 2.94
CA VAL A 156 4.84 -11.81 2.73
C VAL A 156 4.78 -12.50 4.10
N CYS A 157 3.56 -12.72 4.57
CA CYS A 157 3.27 -13.27 5.88
C CYS A 157 3.03 -14.79 5.74
N CYS A 158 4.00 -15.57 6.20
CA CYS A 158 4.01 -17.02 6.17
C CYS A 158 3.25 -17.53 7.39
N ASN A 159 1.93 -17.66 7.25
CA ASN A 159 1.03 -18.01 8.34
C ASN A 159 0.92 -19.52 8.55
N LYS A 160 0.27 -19.92 9.65
CA LYS A 160 0.04 -21.30 10.08
C LYS A 160 1.31 -22.07 10.45
N GLN A 161 2.28 -21.36 11.05
CA GLN A 161 3.55 -21.95 11.50
C GLN A 161 3.38 -22.97 12.63
N ASP A 162 2.20 -23.02 13.25
CA ASP A 162 1.79 -24.08 14.18
C ASP A 162 1.68 -25.47 13.53
N GLN A 163 1.57 -25.55 12.20
CA GLN A 163 1.41 -26.83 11.50
C GLN A 163 2.77 -27.46 11.19
N THR A 164 2.87 -28.78 11.39
CA THR A 164 4.12 -29.55 11.20
C THR A 164 4.74 -29.42 9.81
N LEU A 165 3.92 -29.21 8.78
CA LEU A 165 4.39 -29.07 7.40
C LEU A 165 4.70 -27.63 6.99
N ALA A 166 4.55 -26.67 7.90
CA ALA A 166 4.78 -25.26 7.64
C ALA A 166 6.22 -25.01 7.21
N LYS A 167 6.38 -24.22 6.14
CA LYS A 167 7.68 -23.75 5.66
C LYS A 167 8.00 -22.41 6.28
N SER A 168 9.24 -22.24 6.71
CA SER A 168 9.71 -20.94 7.19
C SER A 168 9.71 -19.90 6.07
N SER A 169 9.57 -18.65 6.46
CA SER A 169 9.67 -17.46 5.60
C SER A 169 10.87 -17.48 4.66
N THR A 170 12.05 -17.92 5.12
CA THR A 170 13.27 -18.05 4.31
C THR A 170 13.11 -19.06 3.16
N VAL A 171 12.48 -20.22 3.44
CA VAL A 171 12.23 -21.25 2.43
C VAL A 171 11.18 -20.76 1.44
N VAL A 172 10.09 -20.17 1.94
CA VAL A 172 9.02 -19.60 1.12
C VAL A 172 9.53 -18.51 0.18
N LYS A 173 10.41 -17.62 0.67
CA LYS A 173 11.06 -16.60 -0.17
C LYS A 173 11.78 -17.22 -1.35
N THR A 174 12.58 -18.27 -1.11
CA THR A 174 13.32 -18.98 -2.16
C THR A 174 12.38 -19.66 -3.17
N LEU A 175 11.30 -20.28 -2.70
CA LEU A 175 10.30 -20.92 -3.57
C LEU A 175 9.59 -19.89 -4.44
N LEU A 176 9.12 -18.79 -3.85
CA LEU A 176 8.42 -17.73 -4.58
C LEU A 176 9.33 -17.01 -5.56
N GLN A 177 10.62 -16.82 -5.26
CA GLN A 177 11.55 -16.22 -6.23
C GLN A 177 11.65 -17.04 -7.51
N LYS A 178 11.82 -18.36 -7.37
CA LYS A 178 11.89 -19.28 -8.52
C LYS A 178 10.58 -19.27 -9.31
N GLU A 179 9.45 -19.38 -8.62
CA GLU A 179 8.14 -19.42 -9.27
C GLU A 179 7.78 -18.09 -9.95
N LEU A 180 8.04 -16.95 -9.31
CA LEU A 180 7.82 -15.62 -9.90
C LEU A 180 8.68 -15.39 -11.14
N ASN A 181 9.89 -15.96 -11.18
CA ASN A 181 10.72 -15.93 -12.38
C ASN A 181 10.05 -16.66 -13.56
N LEU A 182 9.38 -17.78 -13.30
CA LEU A 182 8.62 -18.51 -14.32
C LEU A 182 7.35 -17.76 -14.73
N VAL A 183 6.59 -17.25 -13.75
CA VAL A 183 5.35 -16.49 -13.99
C VAL A 183 5.64 -15.26 -14.86
N ARG A 184 6.64 -14.44 -14.50
CA ARG A 184 6.95 -13.21 -15.25
C ARG A 184 7.41 -13.49 -16.68
N ARG A 185 8.19 -14.56 -16.91
CA ARG A 185 8.63 -14.98 -18.25
C ARG A 185 7.45 -15.44 -19.09
N THR A 186 6.57 -16.25 -18.51
CA THR A 186 5.36 -16.72 -19.19
C THR A 186 4.45 -15.56 -19.56
N LYS A 187 4.26 -14.58 -18.67
CA LYS A 187 3.46 -13.39 -18.93
C LYS A 187 4.07 -12.47 -19.98
N SER A 188 5.40 -12.33 -20.01
CA SER A 188 6.09 -11.56 -21.05
C SER A 188 5.87 -12.19 -22.44
N ASN A 189 6.12 -13.49 -22.56
CA ASN A 189 5.99 -14.21 -23.83
C ASN A 189 4.56 -14.19 -24.37
N GLN A 190 3.55 -14.30 -23.51
CA GLN A 190 2.14 -14.21 -23.90
C GLN A 190 1.76 -12.86 -24.52
N LEU A 191 2.46 -11.79 -24.15
CA LEU A 191 2.16 -10.43 -24.59
C LEU A 191 2.91 -10.06 -25.87
N ASP A 192 4.08 -10.66 -26.12
CA ASP A 192 4.83 -10.49 -27.38
C ASP A 192 4.07 -11.03 -28.60
N ASP A 193 3.16 -12.00 -28.40
CA ASP A 193 2.31 -12.58 -29.45
C ASP A 193 1.11 -11.68 -29.83
N THR A 194 0.88 -10.56 -29.12
CA THR A 194 -0.24 -9.65 -29.34
C THR A 194 0.25 -8.20 -29.48
N GLU A 195 0.15 -7.62 -30.68
CA GLU A 195 0.65 -6.28 -31.05
C GLU A 195 -0.09 -5.07 -30.39
N ASP A 196 -0.81 -5.26 -29.28
CA ASP A 196 -1.62 -4.19 -28.67
C ASP A 196 -0.81 -3.34 -27.68
N VAL A 197 -0.12 -2.34 -28.26
CA VAL A 197 0.75 -1.38 -27.59
C VAL A 197 -0.07 -0.32 -26.83
N SER A 198 -0.59 -0.63 -25.64
CA SER A 198 -1.11 0.41 -24.71
C SER A 198 -1.14 0.03 -23.23
N ALA A 199 -1.08 -1.25 -22.87
CA ALA A 199 -0.99 -1.64 -21.48
C ALA A 199 0.44 -1.40 -20.97
N SER A 200 0.61 -0.43 -20.07
CA SER A 200 1.87 -0.11 -19.39
C SER A 200 2.65 -1.37 -19.04
N ARG A 201 3.76 -1.62 -19.78
CA ARG A 201 4.70 -2.73 -19.60
C ARG A 201 5.32 -2.66 -18.22
N THR A 202 4.63 -3.19 -17.22
CA THR A 202 5.14 -3.17 -15.86
C THR A 202 5.93 -4.46 -15.65
N ILE A 203 7.16 -4.45 -16.15
CA ILE A 203 8.09 -5.58 -16.01
C ILE A 203 8.50 -5.68 -14.54
N LEU A 204 8.41 -6.88 -14.00
CA LEU A 204 8.75 -7.14 -12.61
C LEU A 204 10.25 -7.43 -12.47
N GLY A 205 10.99 -6.48 -11.90
CA GLY A 205 12.44 -6.54 -11.75
C GLY A 205 13.16 -6.39 -13.09
N ASP A 206 14.36 -6.96 -13.18
CA ASP A 206 15.20 -6.93 -14.38
C ASP A 206 14.97 -8.20 -15.22
N PRO A 207 14.55 -8.09 -16.50
CA PRO A 207 14.27 -9.26 -17.35
C PRO A 207 15.52 -10.10 -17.68
N ASP A 208 16.71 -9.50 -17.63
CA ASP A 208 17.94 -10.11 -18.13
C ASP A 208 18.65 -11.02 -17.10
N LYS A 209 18.23 -10.97 -15.83
CA LYS A 209 18.76 -11.79 -14.74
C LYS A 209 17.67 -12.60 -14.03
N GLU A 210 18.06 -13.52 -13.15
CA GLU A 210 17.09 -14.24 -12.31
C GLU A 210 16.38 -13.29 -11.34
N PHE A 211 15.10 -13.56 -11.07
CA PHE A 211 14.30 -12.70 -10.21
C PHE A 211 14.74 -12.79 -8.75
N GLU A 212 15.01 -11.62 -8.17
CA GLU A 212 15.15 -11.44 -6.73
C GLU A 212 14.20 -10.37 -6.20
N PHE A 213 13.65 -10.58 -5.00
CA PHE A 213 12.80 -9.57 -4.36
C PHE A 213 13.53 -8.24 -4.10
N ASN A 214 14.86 -8.28 -3.96
CA ASN A 214 15.70 -7.10 -3.73
C ASN A 214 15.79 -6.20 -4.97
N ASP A 215 15.46 -6.72 -6.16
CA ASP A 215 15.48 -5.96 -7.41
C ASP A 215 14.23 -5.11 -7.62
N LEU A 216 13.26 -5.21 -6.71
CA LEU A 216 12.03 -4.46 -6.79
C LEU A 216 12.19 -3.05 -6.23
N TYR A 217 11.46 -2.11 -6.85
CA TYR A 217 11.34 -0.75 -6.33
C TYR A 217 10.64 -0.68 -4.96
N ASN A 218 9.78 -1.65 -4.68
CA ASN A 218 9.04 -1.79 -3.44
C ASN A 218 9.85 -2.62 -2.44
N GLN A 219 9.87 -2.20 -1.17
CA GLN A 219 10.45 -3.00 -0.11
C GLN A 219 9.57 -4.23 0.14
N VAL A 220 10.12 -5.43 -0.09
CA VAL A 220 9.46 -6.70 0.21
C VAL A 220 10.19 -7.41 1.34
N SER A 221 9.48 -7.65 2.44
CA SER A 221 9.96 -8.41 3.59
C SER A 221 9.13 -9.67 3.81
N PHE A 222 9.64 -10.58 4.64
CA PHE A 222 8.97 -11.82 4.98
C PHE A 222 8.92 -11.97 6.50
N CYS A 223 7.86 -12.56 7.02
CA CYS A 223 7.77 -12.95 8.43
C CYS A 223 7.00 -14.26 8.58
N ASP A 224 7.20 -14.88 9.73
CA ASP A 224 6.50 -16.08 10.17
C ASP A 224 5.45 -15.66 11.19
N THR A 225 4.23 -16.21 11.10
CA THR A 225 3.14 -15.92 12.05
C THR A 225 2.30 -17.16 12.32
N MET A 226 1.58 -17.16 13.44
CA MET A 226 0.58 -18.17 13.73
C MET A 226 -0.70 -17.52 14.27
N GLY A 227 -1.84 -17.84 13.66
CA GLY A 227 -3.14 -17.27 14.04
C GLY A 227 -3.92 -18.05 15.11
N LEU A 228 -3.54 -19.33 15.32
CA LEU A 228 -4.02 -20.39 16.23
C LEU A 228 -5.50 -20.44 16.64
N ASN A 229 -6.00 -21.67 16.83
CA ASN A 229 -7.41 -22.02 17.09
C ASN A 229 -7.89 -21.84 18.56
N GLY A 230 -7.09 -21.22 19.44
CA GLY A 230 -7.34 -21.13 20.88
C GLY A 230 -7.05 -19.75 21.49
N THR A 231 -7.30 -19.57 22.80
CA THR A 231 -7.28 -18.24 23.44
C THR A 231 -5.89 -17.65 23.70
N GLU A 232 -4.81 -18.44 23.79
CA GLU A 232 -3.57 -17.94 24.43
C GLU A 232 -2.29 -18.03 23.59
N ASP A 233 -2.07 -19.08 22.79
CA ASP A 233 -0.91 -19.12 21.89
C ASP A 233 -1.30 -18.54 20.52
N TYR A 234 -0.76 -17.38 20.16
CA TYR A 234 -0.73 -16.87 18.79
C TYR A 234 0.47 -15.92 18.65
N ASP A 235 1.06 -15.87 17.46
CA ASP A 235 2.19 -14.98 17.19
C ASP A 235 1.86 -14.09 16.01
N VAL A 236 1.60 -12.83 16.33
CA VAL A 236 1.39 -11.73 15.38
C VAL A 236 2.37 -10.58 15.65
N GLU A 237 3.31 -10.73 16.57
CA GLU A 237 4.26 -9.68 16.95
C GLU A 237 5.13 -9.25 15.75
N PRO A 238 5.72 -10.17 14.94
CA PRO A 238 6.46 -9.79 13.74
C PRO A 238 5.65 -8.96 12.75
N LEU A 239 4.35 -9.23 12.67
CA LEU A 239 3.41 -8.51 11.81
C LEU A 239 3.12 -7.11 12.37
N GLN A 240 2.92 -6.98 13.68
CA GLN A 240 2.71 -5.70 14.36
C GLN A 240 3.94 -4.80 14.25
N ASP A 241 5.13 -5.35 14.51
CA ASP A 241 6.42 -4.65 14.39
C ASP A 241 6.62 -4.11 12.98
N TRP A 242 6.39 -4.96 11.97
CA TRP A 242 6.48 -4.53 10.58
C TRP A 242 5.49 -3.39 10.27
N MET A 243 4.23 -3.51 10.73
CA MET A 243 3.23 -2.45 10.55
C MET A 243 3.65 -1.14 11.24
N ALA A 244 4.37 -1.19 12.36
CA ALA A 244 4.88 -0.02 13.06
C ALA A 244 5.96 0.75 12.28
N THR A 245 6.63 0.09 11.31
CA THR A 245 7.63 0.68 10.41
C THR A 245 7.05 1.43 9.20
N LEU A 246 5.74 1.31 8.94
CA LEU A 246 5.02 2.13 7.96
C LEU A 246 4.90 3.56 8.46
#